data_AF-A0A1F3SH59-F1
#
_entry.id   AF-A0A1F3SH59-F1
#
_cell.length_a   1.000
_cell.length_b   1.000
_cell.length_c   1.000
_cell.angle_alpha   90.00
_cell.angle_beta   90.00
_cell.angle_gamma   90.00
#
_symmetry.space_group_name_H-M   'P 1'
#
loop_
_entity.id
_entity.type
_entity.pdbx_description
1 polymer ?
#
loop_
_entity_poly.entity_id
_entity_poly.type
_entity_poly.pdbx_seq_one_letter_code
_entity_poly.pdbx_strand_id
1 'polypeptide(L)'
;MKFEISPSHVAVLVPSVQKAADYLRQFDYQIGEEEVFEETREIYVQGSRRNSLLLMEAKETGSYQRALKKRGPGIHHLAIDVLNIEKFLSSLSGSGWLLHLYSLKSIKDSKTAYLARPGFPALIEVQEKKKLSDGPLFVDGITLKFDSSLASLVKSVGLDEIVKPSKVNSGLTIQGRSIELSSLF
;
A
#
# COMPACT_ATOMS: atom_id res chain seq x y z
N MET A 1 -6.97 -18.39 -14.80
CA MET A 1 -8.18 -17.78 -14.17
C MET A 1 -7.82 -16.35 -13.81
N LYS A 2 -8.58 -15.35 -14.25
CA LYS A 2 -8.33 -13.94 -13.86
C LYS A 2 -9.11 -13.70 -12.56
N PHE A 3 -8.40 -13.41 -11.47
CA PHE A 3 -9.05 -13.03 -10.22
C PHE A 3 -9.52 -11.58 -10.32
N GLU A 4 -10.69 -11.30 -9.75
CA GLU A 4 -11.13 -9.93 -9.57
C GLU A 4 -10.35 -9.34 -8.38
N ILE A 5 -9.57 -8.30 -8.69
CA ILE A 5 -8.68 -7.62 -7.76
C ILE A 5 -8.96 -6.13 -7.93
N SER A 6 -9.10 -5.38 -6.84
CA SER A 6 -9.15 -3.93 -6.88
C SER A 6 -8.05 -3.34 -5.99
N PRO A 7 -7.29 -2.33 -6.45
CA PRO A 7 -6.47 -1.52 -5.56
C PRO A 7 -7.35 -0.95 -4.43
N SER A 8 -6.84 -0.97 -3.20
CA SER A 8 -7.56 -0.57 -1.98
C SER A 8 -6.94 0.68 -1.38
N HIS A 9 -5.66 0.63 -1.01
CA HIS A 9 -4.96 1.81 -0.54
C HIS A 9 -3.45 1.68 -0.74
N VAL A 10 -2.77 2.82 -0.76
CA VAL A 10 -1.30 2.90 -0.77
C VAL A 10 -0.89 3.46 0.58
N ALA A 11 -0.15 2.70 1.37
CA ALA A 11 0.30 3.16 2.68
C ALA A 11 1.72 3.72 2.60
N VAL A 12 1.89 4.94 3.09
CA VAL A 12 3.17 5.65 3.13
C VAL A 12 3.52 5.94 4.57
N LEU A 13 4.63 5.36 5.02
CA LEU A 13 5.22 5.66 6.31
C LEU A 13 5.98 6.98 6.21
N VAL A 14 5.53 7.98 6.97
CA VAL A 14 6.05 9.35 7.00
C VAL A 14 6.55 9.71 8.40
N PRO A 15 7.45 10.70 8.53
CA PRO A 15 7.88 11.19 9.84
C PRO A 15 6.77 11.95 10.60
N SER A 16 5.80 12.53 9.87
CA SER A 16 4.65 13.19 10.47
C SER A 16 3.42 13.10 9.57
N VAL A 17 2.33 12.49 10.05
CA VAL A 17 1.07 12.42 9.26
C VAL A 17 0.49 13.80 9.03
N GLN A 18 0.57 14.70 10.02
CA GLN A 18 0.02 16.04 9.91
C GLN A 18 0.74 16.87 8.83
N LYS A 19 2.08 16.85 8.80
CA LYS A 19 2.83 17.59 7.77
C LYS A 19 2.56 17.07 6.36
N ALA A 20 2.51 15.75 6.19
CA ALA A 20 2.18 15.13 4.92
C ALA A 20 0.75 15.47 4.48
N ALA A 21 -0.21 15.44 5.41
CA ALA A 21 -1.59 15.83 5.17
C ALA A 21 -1.72 17.32 4.80
N ASP A 22 -0.97 18.21 5.46
CA ASP A 22 -0.95 19.65 5.15
C ASP A 22 -0.40 19.91 3.75
N TYR A 23 0.67 19.22 3.36
CA TYR A 23 1.17 19.25 1.99
C TYR A 23 0.11 18.80 0.98
N LEU A 24 -0.64 17.73 1.28
CA LEU A 24 -1.68 17.23 0.37
C LEU A 24 -2.94 18.11 0.32
N ARG A 25 -3.21 18.88 1.37
CA ARG A 25 -4.37 19.78 1.43
C ARG A 25 -4.31 20.89 0.37
N GLN A 26 -3.10 21.30 -0.06
CA GLN A 26 -2.92 22.31 -1.12
C GLN A 26 -3.45 21.86 -2.49
N PHE A 27 -3.79 20.57 -2.63
CA PHE A 27 -4.32 19.96 -3.84
C PHE A 27 -5.83 19.72 -3.81
N ASP A 28 -6.53 20.30 -2.83
CA ASP A 28 -7.98 20.16 -2.62
C ASP A 28 -8.44 18.70 -2.36
N TYR A 29 -7.54 17.87 -1.81
CA TYR A 29 -7.89 16.52 -1.40
C TYR A 29 -8.62 16.52 -0.06
N GLN A 30 -9.65 15.68 0.06
CA GLN A 30 -10.29 15.41 1.34
C GLN A 30 -9.30 14.69 2.26
N ILE A 31 -9.00 15.31 3.40
CA ILE A 31 -8.17 14.73 4.46
C ILE A 31 -9.10 14.19 5.54
N GLY A 32 -8.94 12.91 5.91
CA GLY A 32 -9.67 12.29 7.00
C GLY A 32 -9.19 12.76 8.38
N GLU A 33 -9.81 12.21 9.43
CA GLU A 33 -9.38 12.44 10.81
C GLU A 33 -8.10 11.65 11.11
N GLU A 34 -7.32 12.12 12.10
CA GLU A 34 -6.19 11.35 12.64
C GLU A 34 -6.73 10.24 13.53
N GLU A 35 -6.46 9.00 13.14
CA GLU A 35 -6.73 7.80 13.93
C GLU A 35 -5.46 7.40 14.69
N VAL A 36 -5.60 7.10 15.99
CA VAL A 36 -4.47 6.72 16.85
C VAL A 36 -4.58 5.25 17.23
N PHE A 37 -3.64 4.45 16.73
CA PHE A 37 -3.51 3.03 17.05
C PHE A 37 -2.39 2.78 18.05
N GLU A 38 -2.17 1.52 18.45
CA GLU A 38 -1.14 1.17 19.43
C GLU A 38 0.28 1.59 19.00
N GLU A 39 0.66 1.32 17.74
CA GLU A 39 2.00 1.61 17.21
C GLU A 39 2.05 2.78 16.20
N THR A 40 0.90 3.27 15.73
CA THR A 40 0.83 4.25 14.62
C THR A 40 -0.18 5.36 14.89
N ARG A 41 0.03 6.49 14.21
CA ARG A 41 -0.99 7.50 13.92
C ARG A 41 -1.25 7.47 12.42
N GLU A 42 -2.49 7.56 12.01
CA GLU A 42 -2.88 7.29 10.63
C GLU A 42 -3.88 8.32 10.13
N ILE A 43 -3.73 8.76 8.87
CA ILE A 43 -4.68 9.64 8.18
C ILE A 43 -4.96 9.06 6.80
N TYR A 44 -6.23 8.81 6.52
CA TYR A 44 -6.69 8.50 5.16
C TYR A 44 -6.93 9.78 4.36
N VAL A 45 -6.30 9.89 3.20
CA VAL A 45 -6.57 10.91 2.20
C VAL A 45 -7.50 10.32 1.15
N GLN A 46 -8.66 10.97 0.98
CA GLN A 46 -9.76 10.51 0.12
C GLN A 46 -10.24 9.09 0.48
N GLY A 47 -10.37 8.79 1.78
CA GLY A 47 -10.69 7.44 2.29
C GLY A 47 -12.00 6.81 1.80
N SER A 48 -12.93 7.59 1.23
CA SER A 48 -14.21 7.11 0.67
C SER A 48 -14.14 6.75 -0.82
N ARG A 49 -13.02 7.00 -1.50
CA ARG A 49 -12.82 6.68 -2.91
C ARG A 49 -12.58 5.18 -3.11
N ARG A 50 -12.56 4.74 -4.38
CA ARG A 50 -12.25 3.36 -4.77
C ARG A 50 -10.94 2.86 -4.18
N ASN A 51 -9.90 3.69 -4.26
CA ASN A 51 -8.68 3.51 -3.48
C ASN A 51 -8.26 4.83 -2.83
N SER A 52 -7.41 4.75 -1.81
CA SER A 52 -6.98 5.91 -1.03
C SER A 52 -5.47 5.93 -0.80
N LEU A 53 -4.98 7.06 -0.30
CA LEU A 53 -3.62 7.17 0.23
C LEU A 53 -3.72 7.14 1.77
N LEU A 54 -3.01 6.21 2.40
CA LEU A 54 -2.90 6.09 3.84
C LEU A 54 -1.55 6.66 4.28
N LEU A 55 -1.58 7.72 5.06
CA LEU A 55 -0.39 8.26 5.71
C LEU A 55 -0.24 7.57 7.07
N MET A 56 0.94 7.06 7.37
CA MET A 56 1.24 6.40 8.64
C MET A 56 2.43 7.06 9.30
N GLU A 57 2.33 7.39 10.58
CA GLU A 57 3.43 7.86 11.42
C GLU A 57 3.68 6.84 12.52
N ALA A 58 4.92 6.37 12.63
CA ALA A 58 5.31 5.44 13.68
C ALA A 58 5.41 6.16 15.03
N LYS A 59 4.89 5.52 16.08
CA LYS A 59 5.18 5.93 17.46
C LYS A 59 6.62 5.58 17.86
N GLU A 60 7.02 5.97 19.06
CA GLU A 60 8.41 5.88 19.54
C GLU A 60 9.01 4.46 19.55
N THR A 61 8.15 3.44 19.62
CA THR A 61 8.54 2.02 19.67
C THR A 61 7.67 1.18 18.74
N GLY A 62 7.99 -0.10 18.60
CA GLY A 62 7.20 -1.04 17.79
C GLY A 62 7.77 -1.35 16.40
N SER A 63 6.99 -2.10 15.63
CA SER A 63 7.39 -2.64 14.33
C SER A 63 7.54 -1.55 13.26
N TYR A 64 6.63 -0.58 13.23
CA TYR A 64 6.68 0.55 12.30
C TYR A 64 7.87 1.46 12.56
N GLN A 65 8.23 1.70 13.81
CA GLN A 65 9.41 2.49 14.15
C GLN A 65 10.71 1.80 13.73
N ARG A 66 10.79 0.47 13.87
CA ARG A 66 11.92 -0.30 13.35
C ARG A 66 11.97 -0.24 11.83
N ALA A 67 10.82 -0.30 11.15
CA ALA A 67 10.73 -0.15 9.70
C ALA A 67 11.22 1.23 9.25
N LEU A 68 10.79 2.31 9.92
CA LEU A 68 11.21 3.68 9.66
C LEU A 68 12.72 3.84 9.83
N LYS A 69 13.29 3.37 10.95
CA LYS A 69 14.74 3.43 11.19
C LYS A 69 15.57 2.64 10.16
N LYS A 70 15.06 1.50 9.71
CA LYS A 70 15.78 0.60 8.79
C LYS A 70 15.71 1.06 7.33
N ARG A 71 14.54 1.52 6.88
CA ARG A 71 14.26 1.81 5.46
C ARG A 71 14.09 3.30 5.15
N GLY A 72 13.94 4.14 6.16
CA GLY A 72 13.49 5.52 6.00
C GLY A 72 11.98 5.61 5.72
N PRO A 73 11.47 6.83 5.56
CA PRO A 73 10.10 7.05 5.12
C PRO A 73 9.91 6.57 3.67
N GLY A 74 8.69 6.16 3.34
CA GLY A 74 8.35 5.67 2.01
C GLY A 74 7.14 4.73 2.00
N ILE A 75 6.87 4.10 0.85
CA ILE A 75 5.75 3.17 0.71
C ILE A 75 5.97 1.96 1.64
N HIS A 76 5.06 1.78 2.60
CA HIS A 76 5.09 0.67 3.54
C HIS A 76 4.47 -0.58 2.93
N HIS A 77 3.26 -0.43 2.39
CA HIS A 77 2.52 -1.49 1.73
C HIS A 77 1.58 -0.97 0.64
N LEU A 78 1.22 -1.87 -0.25
CA LEU A 78 0.23 -1.68 -1.30
C LEU A 78 -0.92 -2.64 -1.00
N ALA A 79 -2.12 -2.12 -0.76
CA ALA A 79 -3.27 -2.93 -0.42
C ALA A 79 -4.15 -3.21 -1.64
N ILE A 80 -4.64 -4.43 -1.73
CA ILE A 80 -5.63 -4.89 -2.70
C ILE A 80 -6.81 -5.54 -2.01
N ASP A 81 -7.99 -5.35 -2.58
CA ASP A 81 -9.21 -6.02 -2.20
C ASP A 81 -9.46 -7.21 -3.15
N VAL A 82 -9.84 -8.34 -2.57
CA VAL A 82 -10.23 -9.56 -3.29
C VAL A 82 -11.53 -10.11 -2.71
N LEU A 83 -12.28 -10.89 -3.50
CA LEU A 83 -13.53 -11.49 -3.03
C LEU A 83 -13.34 -12.77 -2.20
N ASN A 84 -12.20 -13.45 -2.34
CA ASN A 84 -11.88 -14.65 -1.60
C ASN A 84 -10.36 -14.77 -1.40
N ILE A 85 -9.91 -14.54 -0.17
CA ILE A 85 -8.48 -14.47 0.14
C ILE A 85 -7.80 -15.83 0.03
N GLU A 86 -8.46 -16.92 0.41
CA GLU A 86 -7.89 -18.27 0.35
C GLU A 86 -7.63 -18.72 -1.09
N LYS A 87 -8.60 -18.51 -1.99
CA LYS A 87 -8.45 -18.80 -3.42
C LYS A 87 -7.39 -17.90 -4.06
N PHE A 88 -7.37 -16.62 -3.70
CA PHE A 88 -6.35 -15.69 -4.19
C PHE A 88 -4.95 -16.13 -3.76
N LEU A 89 -4.72 -16.38 -2.47
CA LEU A 89 -3.42 -16.83 -1.95
C LEU A 89 -2.99 -18.17 -2.58
N SER A 90 -3.92 -19.12 -2.76
CA SER A 90 -3.64 -20.39 -3.44
C SER A 90 -3.17 -20.19 -4.88
N SER A 91 -3.70 -19.17 -5.57
CA SER A 91 -3.32 -18.85 -6.94
C SER A 91 -1.93 -18.24 -7.09
N LEU A 92 -1.37 -17.71 -6.00
CA LEU A 92 -0.02 -17.14 -5.97
C LEU A 92 1.08 -18.19 -5.84
N SER A 93 0.74 -19.47 -5.77
CA SER A 93 1.73 -20.55 -5.76
C SER A 93 2.68 -20.43 -6.97
N GLY A 94 3.99 -20.44 -6.71
CA GLY A 94 5.01 -20.27 -7.74
C GLY A 94 5.22 -18.84 -8.25
N SER A 95 4.46 -17.85 -7.79
CA SER A 95 4.67 -16.44 -8.19
C SER A 95 5.97 -15.86 -7.63
N GLY A 96 6.43 -16.37 -6.49
CA GLY A 96 7.60 -15.87 -5.76
C GLY A 96 7.24 -15.00 -4.54
N TRP A 97 5.97 -14.61 -4.38
CA TRP A 97 5.47 -13.99 -3.16
C TRP A 97 5.51 -14.97 -1.98
N LEU A 98 5.93 -14.46 -0.82
CA LEU A 98 5.97 -15.21 0.44
C LEU A 98 4.89 -14.68 1.36
N LEU A 99 4.06 -15.58 1.90
CA LEU A 99 3.09 -15.20 2.92
C LEU A 99 3.82 -14.83 4.22
N HIS A 100 3.51 -13.66 4.77
CA HIS A 100 4.09 -13.20 6.01
C HIS A 100 3.57 -14.04 7.19
N LEU A 101 4.45 -14.44 8.11
CA LEU A 101 4.10 -15.36 9.21
C LEU A 101 2.99 -14.82 10.12
N TYR A 102 2.88 -13.50 10.26
CA TYR A 102 1.80 -12.88 11.03
C TYR A 102 0.42 -13.23 10.45
N SER A 103 0.30 -13.28 9.13
CA SER A 103 -0.96 -13.57 8.44
C SER A 103 -1.45 -14.99 8.69
N LEU A 104 -0.54 -15.96 8.91
CA LEU A 104 -0.94 -17.33 9.29
C LEU A 104 -1.74 -17.36 10.60
N LYS A 105 -1.50 -16.40 11.49
CA LYS A 105 -2.18 -16.28 12.78
C LYS A 105 -3.46 -15.43 12.68
N SER A 106 -3.42 -14.34 11.92
CA SER A 106 -4.46 -13.31 11.94
C SER A 106 -5.51 -13.41 10.84
N ILE A 107 -5.26 -14.15 9.75
CA ILE A 107 -6.11 -14.10 8.54
C ILE A 107 -7.55 -14.53 8.78
N LYS A 108 -7.79 -15.47 9.71
CA LYS A 108 -9.14 -15.94 10.05
C LYS A 108 -9.99 -14.84 10.68
N ASP A 109 -9.38 -14.00 11.51
CA ASP A 109 -10.06 -12.97 12.27
C ASP A 109 -10.11 -11.64 11.51
N SER A 110 -8.97 -11.23 10.94
CA SER A 110 -8.83 -9.94 10.27
C SER A 110 -9.29 -9.93 8.82
N LYS A 111 -9.39 -11.12 8.20
CA LYS A 111 -9.61 -11.25 6.75
C LYS A 111 -8.55 -10.52 5.91
N THR A 112 -7.35 -10.37 6.47
CA THR A 112 -6.21 -9.70 5.85
C THR A 112 -4.97 -10.61 5.85
N ALA A 113 -4.23 -10.58 4.75
CA ALA A 113 -2.93 -11.23 4.60
C ALA A 113 -1.88 -10.24 4.09
N TYR A 114 -0.62 -10.47 4.44
CA TYR A 114 0.52 -9.69 3.97
C TYR A 114 1.45 -10.60 3.20
N LEU A 115 1.87 -10.16 2.02
CA LEU A 115 2.86 -10.82 1.18
C LEU A 115 4.16 -10.01 1.22
N ALA A 116 5.28 -10.72 1.29
CA ALA A 116 6.60 -10.15 1.29
C ALA A 116 7.47 -10.81 0.22
N ARG A 117 8.43 -10.05 -0.31
CA ARG A 117 9.48 -10.57 -1.20
C ARG A 117 10.79 -9.83 -0.94
N PRO A 118 11.89 -10.53 -0.63
CA PRO A 118 13.21 -9.91 -0.61
C PRO A 118 13.54 -9.22 -1.94
N GLY A 119 13.98 -7.96 -1.88
CA GLY A 119 14.27 -7.13 -3.06
C GLY A 119 13.08 -6.32 -3.59
N PHE A 120 11.86 -6.59 -3.12
CA PHE A 120 10.71 -5.71 -3.36
C PHE A 120 10.52 -4.75 -2.17
N PRO A 121 10.31 -3.43 -2.39
CA PRO A 121 10.47 -2.42 -1.33
C PRO A 121 9.30 -2.31 -0.35
N ALA A 122 8.14 -2.87 -0.70
CA ALA A 122 6.89 -2.77 0.07
C ALA A 122 6.27 -4.16 0.35
N LEU A 123 5.37 -4.24 1.32
CA LEU A 123 4.49 -5.40 1.46
C LEU A 123 3.31 -5.29 0.49
N ILE A 124 2.68 -6.41 0.15
CA ILE A 124 1.33 -6.41 -0.43
C ILE A 124 0.36 -6.80 0.66
N GLU A 125 -0.59 -5.93 0.96
CA GLU A 125 -1.71 -6.27 1.84
C GLU A 125 -2.88 -6.76 0.99
N VAL A 126 -3.48 -7.87 1.38
CA VAL A 126 -4.61 -8.49 0.68
C VAL A 126 -5.78 -8.52 1.65
N GLN A 127 -6.87 -7.85 1.32
CA GLN A 127 -8.08 -7.78 2.14
C GLN A 127 -9.23 -8.52 1.46
N GLU A 128 -9.93 -9.40 2.19
CA GLU A 128 -11.18 -9.98 1.69
C GLU A 128 -12.33 -8.99 1.85
N LYS A 129 -13.06 -8.70 0.78
CA LYS A 129 -14.27 -7.87 0.79
C LYS A 129 -15.46 -8.65 0.24
N LYS A 130 -16.67 -8.25 0.67
CA LYS A 130 -17.92 -8.80 0.13
C LYS A 130 -18.22 -8.33 -1.30
N LYS A 131 -17.72 -7.16 -1.67
CA LYS A 131 -17.81 -6.56 -2.99
C LYS A 131 -16.54 -5.74 -3.25
N LEU A 132 -16.15 -5.62 -4.50
CA LEU A 132 -15.08 -4.72 -4.91
C LEU A 132 -15.65 -3.33 -5.19
N SER A 133 -14.81 -2.32 -4.98
CA SER A 133 -15.14 -0.94 -5.31
C SER A 133 -14.90 -0.68 -6.80
N ASP A 134 -15.88 -0.05 -7.45
CA ASP A 134 -15.78 0.39 -8.84
C ASP A 134 -15.48 1.89 -8.93
N GLY A 135 -15.12 2.35 -10.14
CA GLY A 135 -14.88 3.76 -10.44
C GLY A 135 -13.40 4.10 -10.68
N PRO A 136 -13.09 5.40 -10.86
CA PRO A 136 -11.72 5.86 -11.10
C PRO A 136 -10.86 5.68 -9.85
N LEU A 137 -9.58 5.39 -10.07
CA LEU A 137 -8.59 5.36 -9.00
C LEU A 137 -8.24 6.80 -8.57
N PHE A 138 -8.07 7.00 -7.27
CA PHE A 138 -7.50 8.21 -6.72
C PHE A 138 -5.97 8.21 -6.88
N VAL A 139 -5.31 7.16 -6.38
CA VAL A 139 -3.90 6.89 -6.69
C VAL A 139 -3.85 6.00 -7.92
N ASP A 140 -3.55 6.59 -9.07
CA ASP A 140 -3.62 5.95 -10.40
C ASP A 140 -2.25 5.52 -10.94
N GLY A 141 -1.17 5.90 -10.26
CA GLY A 141 0.18 5.46 -10.60
C GLY A 141 1.11 5.42 -9.39
N ILE A 142 2.06 4.51 -9.43
CA ILE A 142 3.08 4.32 -8.41
C ILE A 142 4.38 3.96 -9.13
N THR A 143 5.43 4.72 -8.84
CA THR A 143 6.79 4.36 -9.24
C THR A 143 7.55 3.92 -8.00
N LEU A 144 8.20 2.77 -8.07
CA LEU A 144 8.97 2.21 -6.96
C LEU A 144 10.34 1.75 -7.44
N LYS A 145 11.35 1.97 -6.59
CA LYS A 145 12.71 1.51 -6.86
C LYS A 145 12.84 0.01 -6.62
N PHE A 146 12.73 -0.78 -7.68
CA PHE A 146 12.97 -2.22 -7.68
C PHE A 146 13.46 -2.70 -9.05
N ASP A 147 14.06 -3.89 -9.07
CA ASP A 147 14.56 -4.51 -10.30
C ASP A 147 13.41 -4.86 -11.25
N SER A 148 13.50 -4.47 -12.52
CA SER A 148 12.45 -4.74 -13.52
C SER A 148 12.16 -6.24 -13.72
N SER A 149 13.10 -7.13 -13.38
CA SER A 149 12.87 -8.59 -13.37
C SER A 149 11.78 -9.01 -12.37
N LEU A 150 11.48 -8.19 -11.37
CA LEU A 150 10.40 -8.41 -10.40
C LEU A 150 9.04 -7.91 -10.90
N ALA A 151 8.91 -7.38 -12.12
CA ALA A 151 7.64 -6.90 -12.66
C ALA A 151 6.55 -8.00 -12.72
N SER A 152 6.95 -9.26 -12.88
CA SER A 152 6.04 -10.41 -12.84
C SER A 152 5.36 -10.58 -11.47
N LEU A 153 6.02 -10.20 -10.37
CA LEU A 153 5.42 -10.23 -9.03
C LEU A 153 4.28 -9.23 -8.92
N VAL A 154 4.47 -8.01 -9.42
CA VAL A 154 3.44 -6.97 -9.43
C VAL A 154 2.23 -7.43 -10.24
N LYS A 155 2.48 -8.04 -11.41
CA LYS A 155 1.42 -8.60 -12.26
C LYS A 155 0.65 -9.74 -11.58
N SER A 156 1.32 -10.61 -10.82
CA SER A 156 0.65 -11.71 -10.13
C SER A 156 -0.36 -11.26 -9.06
N VAL A 157 -0.21 -10.04 -8.54
CA VAL A 157 -1.14 -9.43 -7.59
C VAL A 157 -2.05 -8.38 -8.22
N GLY A 158 -2.09 -8.31 -9.56
CA GLY A 158 -3.01 -7.44 -10.30
C GLY A 158 -2.73 -5.94 -10.20
N LEU A 159 -1.47 -5.56 -9.91
CA LEU A 159 -1.06 -4.17 -9.73
C LEU A 159 -0.22 -3.63 -10.90
N ASP A 160 -0.05 -4.38 -11.99
CA ASP A 160 0.87 -4.05 -13.09
C ASP A 160 0.42 -2.86 -13.94
N GLU A 161 -0.85 -2.47 -13.86
CA GLU A 161 -1.34 -1.25 -14.49
C GLU A 161 -0.91 0.01 -13.73
N ILE A 162 -0.80 -0.07 -12.39
CA ILE A 162 -0.53 1.11 -11.54
C ILE A 162 0.90 1.16 -11.00
N VAL A 163 1.57 0.02 -10.76
CA VAL A 163 2.92 -0.01 -10.20
C VAL A 163 3.96 -0.26 -11.29
N LYS A 164 4.91 0.65 -11.42
CA LYS A 164 6.03 0.55 -12.37
C LYS A 164 7.38 0.63 -11.66
N PRO A 165 8.40 -0.11 -12.12
CA PRO A 165 9.75 0.06 -11.63
C PRO A 165 10.30 1.42 -12.04
N SER A 166 11.07 2.05 -11.16
CA SER A 166 11.82 3.29 -11.42
C SER A 166 13.28 3.12 -11.05
N LYS A 167 14.16 3.74 -11.85
CA LYS A 167 15.62 3.76 -11.61
C LYS A 167 16.05 4.92 -10.72
N VAL A 168 15.25 5.98 -10.64
CA VAL A 168 15.62 7.27 -10.04
C VAL A 168 14.96 7.40 -8.67
N ASN A 169 13.68 7.79 -8.66
CA ASN A 169 12.92 8.04 -7.43
C ASN A 169 11.65 7.19 -7.38
N SER A 170 11.14 7.01 -6.16
CA SER A 170 9.78 6.52 -5.93
C SER A 170 8.82 7.70 -5.89
N GLY A 171 7.62 7.53 -6.41
CA GLY A 171 6.62 8.58 -6.50
C GLY A 171 5.22 8.04 -6.70
N LEU A 172 4.24 8.93 -6.58
CA LEU A 172 2.82 8.66 -6.77
C LEU A 172 2.30 9.47 -7.94
N THR A 173 1.38 8.91 -8.70
CA THR A 173 0.47 9.65 -9.56
C THR A 173 -0.90 9.62 -8.92
N ILE A 174 -1.43 10.80 -8.64
CA ILE A 174 -2.73 10.99 -7.98
C ILE A 174 -3.58 11.83 -8.92
N GLN A 175 -4.61 11.23 -9.50
CA GLN A 175 -5.50 11.86 -10.49
C GLN A 175 -4.71 12.55 -11.63
N GLY A 176 -3.71 11.86 -12.17
CA GLY A 176 -2.82 12.36 -13.22
C GLY A 176 -1.72 13.33 -12.75
N ARG A 177 -1.69 13.73 -11.48
CA ARG A 177 -0.64 14.60 -10.92
C ARG A 177 0.50 13.77 -10.33
N SER A 178 1.73 14.03 -10.78
CA SER A 178 2.92 13.41 -10.21
C SER A 178 3.32 14.07 -8.88
N ILE A 179 3.56 13.26 -7.86
CA ILE A 179 4.04 13.66 -6.54
C ILE A 179 5.29 12.83 -6.23
N GLU A 180 6.41 13.51 -6.03
CA GLU A 180 7.63 12.86 -5.52
C GLU A 180 7.37 12.42 -4.07
N LEU A 181 7.73 11.17 -3.74
CA LEU A 181 7.44 10.64 -2.41
C LEU A 181 8.14 11.44 -1.30
N SER A 182 9.30 12.03 -1.62
CA SER A 182 10.05 12.91 -0.72
C SER A 182 9.39 14.23 -0.39
N SER A 183 8.35 14.64 -1.12
CA SER A 183 7.56 15.81 -0.74
C SER A 183 6.64 15.52 0.47
N LEU A 184 6.49 14.26 0.87
CA LEU A 184 5.68 13.85 2.01
C LEU A 184 6.47 13.75 3.33
N PHE A 185 7.79 14.03 3.33
CA PHE A 185 8.64 13.86 4.51
C PHE A 185 9.76 14.89 4.66
#